data_AF-A0A535PVW6-F1
#
_entry.id   AF-A0A535PVW6-F1
#
_cell.length_a   1.000
_cell.length_b   1.000
_cell.length_c   1.000
_cell.angle_alpha   90.00
_cell.angle_beta   90.00
_cell.angle_gamma   90.00
#
_symmetry.space_group_name_H-M   'P 1'
#
loop_
_entity.id
_entity.type
_entity.pdbx_description
1 polymer ?
#
loop_
_entity_poly.entity_id
_entity_poly.type
_entity_poly.pdbx_seq_one_letter_code
_entity_poly.pdbx_strand_id
1 'polypeptide(L)'
;MALLRLLAECESYGYELVGRLHELGLKQIHEGSVYPALSRLEREGSVTARLVSSNSGPARKYYRPSPAGYASLAECEVAWTTLVRALEPILSRPVPRRPQEART
;
A
#
# COMPACT_ATOMS: atom_id res chain seq x y z
N MET A 1 -4.47 -1.85 -0.23
CA MET A 1 -3.81 -2.50 -1.39
C MET A 1 -2.31 -2.75 -1.15
N ALA A 2 -1.43 -1.73 -1.13
CA ALA A 2 0.03 -1.95 -1.05
C ALA A 2 0.49 -2.83 0.13
N LEU A 3 0.03 -2.56 1.35
CA LEU A 3 0.36 -3.40 2.52
C LEU A 3 -0.17 -4.85 2.36
N LEU A 4 -1.42 -5.02 1.91
CA LEU A 4 -1.98 -6.36 1.64
C LEU A 4 -1.18 -7.11 0.58
N ARG A 5 -0.73 -6.42 -0.47
CA ARG A 5 0.10 -7.00 -1.54
C ARG A 5 1.44 -7.48 -1.01
N LEU A 6 2.15 -6.63 -0.24
CA LEU A 6 3.43 -6.99 0.36
C LEU A 6 3.29 -8.16 1.35
N LEU A 7 2.23 -8.16 2.15
CA LEU A 7 1.91 -9.23 3.09
C LEU A 7 1.49 -10.54 2.39
N ALA A 8 0.91 -10.46 1.20
CA ALA A 8 0.58 -11.63 0.37
C ALA A 8 1.83 -12.29 -0.23
N GLU A 9 2.90 -11.53 -0.48
CA GLU A 9 4.19 -12.07 -0.95
C GLU A 9 4.96 -12.74 0.18
N CYS A 10 4.98 -12.12 1.35
CA CYS A 10 5.67 -12.62 2.52
C CYS A 10 5.01 -12.05 3.78
N GLU A 11 4.70 -12.91 4.75
CA GLU A 11 4.25 -12.51 6.08
C GLU A 11 5.35 -11.65 6.73
N SER A 12 4.99 -10.44 7.18
CA SER A 12 5.96 -9.47 7.73
C SER A 12 5.38 -8.74 8.95
N TYR A 13 6.23 -8.00 9.65
CA TYR A 13 5.86 -7.08 10.74
C TYR A 13 6.06 -5.61 10.31
N GLY A 14 5.51 -4.68 11.10
CA GLY A 14 5.39 -3.26 10.70
C GLY A 14 6.69 -2.60 10.24
N TYR A 15 7.79 -2.79 10.98
CA TYR A 15 9.08 -2.21 10.62
C TYR A 15 9.64 -2.77 9.30
N GLU A 16 9.54 -4.09 9.08
CA GLU A 16 9.98 -4.71 7.83
C GLU A 16 9.16 -4.22 6.63
N LEU A 17 7.85 -4.02 6.81
CA LEU A 17 6.98 -3.43 5.79
C LEU A 17 7.39 -2.00 5.42
N VAL A 18 7.78 -1.18 6.40
CA VAL A 18 8.31 0.17 6.13
C VAL A 18 9.57 0.08 5.26
N GLY A 19 10.50 -0.82 5.58
CA GLY A 19 11.70 -1.06 4.78
C GLY A 19 11.37 -1.46 3.33
N ARG A 20 10.49 -2.45 3.14
CA ARG A 20 10.05 -2.89 1.81
C ARG A 20 9.36 -1.77 1.02
N LEU A 21 8.57 -0.92 1.67
CA LEU A 21 7.95 0.25 1.03
C LEU A 21 9.01 1.26 0.58
N HIS A 22 10.08 1.46 1.35
CA HIS A 22 11.19 2.35 0.98
C HIS A 22 11.98 1.83 -0.21
N GLU A 23 12.19 0.52 -0.31
CA GLU A 23 12.84 -0.14 -1.45
C GLU A 23 12.04 0.07 -2.75
N LEU A 24 10.71 0.19 -2.65
CA LEU A 24 9.83 0.56 -3.76
C LEU A 24 9.80 2.07 -4.08
N GLY A 25 10.63 2.86 -3.41
CA GLY A 25 10.74 4.32 -3.61
C GLY A 25 9.80 5.16 -2.76
N LEU A 26 8.98 4.57 -1.88
CA LEU A 26 8.02 5.28 -1.02
C LEU A 26 8.67 5.77 0.29
N LYS A 27 9.78 6.49 0.16
CA LYS A 27 10.65 6.92 1.28
C LYS A 27 9.97 7.82 2.32
N GLN A 28 8.87 8.47 1.95
CA GLN A 28 8.09 9.34 2.84
C GLN A 28 7.18 8.57 3.81
N ILE A 29 6.90 7.29 3.54
CA ILE A 29 6.06 6.46 4.39
C ILE A 29 6.87 6.02 5.61
N HIS A 30 6.35 6.23 6.80
CA HIS A 30 7.03 5.89 8.05
C HIS A 30 6.10 5.08 8.97
N GLU A 31 6.64 4.61 10.09
CA GLU A 31 5.94 3.80 11.08
C GLU A 31 4.60 4.41 11.51
N GLY A 32 4.57 5.72 11.73
CA GLY A 32 3.35 6.48 12.07
C GLY A 32 2.22 6.41 11.04
N SER A 33 2.50 5.99 9.80
CA SER A 33 1.49 5.71 8.78
C SER A 33 1.18 4.22 8.66
N VAL A 34 2.19 3.36 8.80
CA VAL A 34 2.05 1.91 8.59
C VAL A 34 1.32 1.24 9.75
N TYR A 35 1.66 1.56 11.01
CA TYR A 35 1.02 0.88 12.15
C TYR A 35 -0.48 1.18 12.27
N PRO A 36 -0.96 2.44 12.13
CA PRO A 36 -2.40 2.69 12.10
C PRO A 36 -3.11 1.97 10.95
N ALA A 37 -2.47 1.87 9.78
CA ALA A 37 -3.03 1.13 8.65
C ALA A 37 -3.12 -0.38 8.92
N LEU A 38 -2.10 -0.99 9.53
CA LEU A 38 -2.14 -2.39 9.94
C LEU A 38 -3.23 -2.65 10.99
N SER A 39 -3.33 -1.80 12.01
CA SER A 39 -4.39 -1.89 13.02
C SER A 39 -5.78 -1.78 12.41
N ARG A 40 -5.95 -0.92 11.40
CA ARG A 40 -7.21 -0.80 10.65
C ARG A 40 -7.51 -2.07 9.86
N LEU A 41 -6.55 -2.59 9.11
CA LEU A 41 -6.73 -3.83 8.33
C LEU A 41 -7.06 -5.02 9.22
N GLU A 42 -6.47 -5.09 10.41
CA GLU A 42 -6.76 -6.14 11.39
C GLU A 42 -8.18 -6.00 11.95
N ARG A 43 -8.59 -4.78 12.33
CA ARG A 43 -9.95 -4.49 12.79
C ARG A 43 -11.01 -4.78 11.73
N GLU A 44 -10.70 -4.57 10.46
CA GLU A 44 -11.56 -4.89 9.33
C GLU A 44 -11.55 -6.38 8.95
N GLY A 45 -10.73 -7.20 9.62
CA GLY A 45 -10.61 -8.64 9.34
C GLY A 45 -9.85 -8.96 8.05
N SER A 46 -9.23 -7.97 7.41
CA SER A 46 -8.44 -8.13 6.17
C SER A 46 -7.08 -8.78 6.42
N VAL A 47 -6.54 -8.68 7.64
CA VAL A 47 -5.32 -9.39 8.04
C VAL A 47 -5.55 -10.15 9.33
N THR A 48 -4.80 -11.23 9.51
CA THR A 48 -4.63 -11.90 10.80
C THR A 48 -3.24 -11.61 11.33
N ALA A 49 -3.09 -11.62 12.65
CA ALA A 49 -1.81 -11.34 13.28
C ALA A 49 -1.44 -12.40 14.32
N ARG A 50 -0.14 -12.67 14.45
CA ARG A 50 0.41 -13.54 15.48
C ARG A 50 1.61 -12.89 16.16
N LEU A 51 1.75 -13.12 17.46
CA LEU A 51 2.93 -12.71 18.21
C LEU A 51 4.03 -13.75 18.01
N VAL A 52 5.23 -13.28 17.71
CA VAL A 52 6.42 -14.10 17.51
C VAL A 52 7.48 -13.60 18.48
N SER A 53 7.95 -14.50 19.35
CA SER A 53 9.04 -14.23 20.27
C SER A 53 10.30 -13.85 19.49
N SER A 54 10.98 -12.79 19.92
CA SER A 54 12.26 -12.40 19.36
C SER A 54 13.38 -12.96 20.25
N ASN A 55 14.45 -13.47 19.65
CA ASN A 55 15.63 -13.94 20.39
C ASN A 55 16.34 -12.80 21.15
N SER A 56 16.08 -11.54 20.82
CA SER A 56 16.83 -10.39 21.36
C SER A 56 15.99 -9.12 21.51
N GLY A 57 14.71 -9.22 21.87
CA GLY A 57 13.88 -8.02 22.06
C GLY A 57 12.40 -8.31 22.33
N PRO A 58 11.53 -7.29 22.25
CA PRO A 58 10.09 -7.48 22.43
C PRO A 58 9.53 -8.40 21.35
N ALA A 59 8.43 -9.09 21.69
CA ALA A 59 7.70 -9.91 20.73
C ALA A 59 7.25 -9.06 19.55
N ARG A 60 7.37 -9.61 18.34
CA ARG A 60 6.97 -8.97 17.09
C ARG A 60 5.60 -9.47 16.68
N LYS A 61 4.73 -8.55 16.27
CA LYS A 61 3.44 -8.88 15.69
C LYS A 61 3.60 -9.04 14.18
N TYR A 62 3.53 -10.28 13.71
CA TYR A 62 3.54 -10.62 12.28
C TYR A 62 2.13 -10.63 11.74
N TYR A 63 1.95 -10.13 10.52
CA TYR A 63 0.68 -10.00 9.85
C TYR A 63 0.68 -10.78 8.55
N ARG A 64 -0.45 -11.40 8.23
CA ARG A 64 -0.72 -12.03 6.92
C ARG A 64 -2.14 -11.71 6.46
N PRO A 65 -2.42 -11.66 5.15
CA PRO A 65 -3.78 -11.45 4.68
C PRO A 65 -4.70 -12.61 5.10
N SER A 66 -5.93 -12.30 5.49
CA SER A 66 -6.99 -13.28 5.66
C SER A 66 -7.59 -13.65 4.30
N PRO A 67 -8.47 -14.66 4.20
CA PRO A 67 -9.23 -14.91 2.98
C PRO A 67 -9.99 -13.67 2.47
N ALA A 68 -10.59 -12.89 3.39
CA ALA A 68 -11.24 -11.62 3.03
C ALA A 68 -10.23 -10.56 2.55
N GLY A 69 -9.02 -10.54 3.13
CA GLY A 69 -7.93 -9.67 2.68
C GLY A 69 -7.47 -9.98 1.26
N TYR A 70 -7.37 -11.25 0.89
CA TYR A 70 -7.04 -11.67 -0.48
C TYR A 70 -8.13 -11.27 -1.47
N ALA A 71 -9.41 -11.46 -1.12
CA ALA A 71 -10.52 -11.02 -1.97
C ALA A 71 -10.51 -9.50 -2.17
N SER A 72 -10.35 -8.73 -1.09
CA SER A 72 -10.26 -7.27 -1.15
C SER A 72 -9.05 -6.79 -1.96
N LEU A 73 -7.91 -7.47 -1.86
CA LEU A 73 -6.73 -7.17 -2.67
C LEU A 73 -7.03 -7.35 -4.16
N ALA A 74 -7.62 -8.48 -4.56
CA ALA A 74 -7.95 -8.76 -5.96
C ALA A 74 -8.93 -7.72 -6.54
N GLU A 75 -9.96 -7.33 -5.78
CA GLU A 75 -10.90 -6.28 -6.18
C GLU A 75 -10.19 -4.92 -6.35
N CYS A 76 -9.32 -4.56 -5.40
CA CYS A 76 -8.54 -3.32 -5.47
C CYS A 76 -7.61 -3.31 -6.68
N GLU A 77 -6.97 -4.42 -7.00
CA GLU A 77 -6.05 -4.54 -8.15
C GLU A 77 -6.79 -4.35 -9.47
N VAL A 78 -7.98 -4.94 -9.62
CA VAL A 78 -8.83 -4.76 -10.81
C VAL A 78 -9.26 -3.29 -10.94
N ALA A 79 -9.76 -2.69 -9.85
CA ALA A 79 -10.19 -1.31 -9.85
C ALA A 79 -9.05 -0.34 -10.18
N TRP A 80 -7.89 -0.52 -9.55
CA TRP A 80 -6.70 0.30 -9.79
C TRP A 80 -6.21 0.17 -11.23
N THR A 81 -6.09 -1.06 -11.74
CA THR A 81 -5.63 -1.29 -13.12
C THR A 81 -6.59 -0.66 -14.13
N THR A 82 -7.90 -0.74 -13.88
CA THR A 82 -8.93 -0.12 -14.73
C THR A 82 -8.77 1.41 -14.75
N LEU A 83 -8.60 2.02 -13.57
CA LEU A 83 -8.40 3.46 -13.44
C LEU A 83 -7.14 3.92 -14.17
N VAL A 84 -6.00 3.27 -13.93
CA VAL A 84 -4.72 3.61 -14.58
C VAL A 84 -4.86 3.53 -16.10
N ARG A 85 -5.43 2.43 -16.63
CA ARG A 85 -5.66 2.28 -18.08
C ARG A 85 -6.54 3.37 -18.68
N ALA A 86 -7.54 3.84 -17.95
CA ALA A 86 -8.42 4.90 -18.41
C ALA A 86 -7.73 6.28 -18.40
N LEU A 87 -6.87 6.54 -17.42
CA LEU A 87 -6.19 7.83 -17.25
C LEU A 87 -4.91 7.95 -18.08
N GLU A 88 -4.21 6.86 -18.35
CA GLU A 88 -2.93 6.85 -19.08
C GLU A 88 -2.98 7.64 -20.41
N PRO A 89 -3.98 7.48 -21.29
CA PRO A 89 -4.03 8.22 -22.56
C PRO A 89 -4.32 9.71 -22.38
N ILE A 90 -4.85 10.12 -21.23
CA ILE A 90 -5.16 11.52 -20.91
C ILE A 90 -3.91 12.21 -20.37
N LEU A 91 -3.21 11.55 -19.45
CA LEU A 91 -2.06 12.11 -18.73
C LEU A 91 -0.75 12.04 -19.52
N SER A 92 -0.65 11.16 -20.52
CA SER A 92 0.52 11.07 -21.41
C SER A 92 0.56 12.16 -22.49
N ARG A 93 -0.52 12.94 -22.67
CA ARG A 93 -0.57 14.03 -23.66
C ARG A 93 0.23 15.24 -23.14
N PRO A 94 0.96 15.95 -24.01
CA PRO A 94 1.64 17.18 -23.61
C PRO A 94 0.62 18.21 -23.11
N VAL A 95 0.94 18.87 -21.99
CA VAL A 95 0.11 19.94 -21.44
C VAL A 95 -0.03 21.04 -22.49
N PRO A 96 -1.26 21.45 -22.86
CA PRO A 96 -1.48 22.53 -23.81
C PRO A 96 -0.74 23.79 -23.36
N ARG A 97 -0.12 24.53 -24.29
CA ARG A 97 0.46 25.84 -23.96
C ARG A 97 -0.65 26.74 -23.42
N ARG A 98 -0.38 27.40 -22.30
CA ARG A 98 -1.28 28.37 -21.68
C ARG A 98 -1.76 29.36 -22.77
N PRO A 99 -3.07 29.63 -22.91
CA PRO A 99 -3.53 30.63 -23.85
C PRO A 99 -2.78 31.94 -23.59
N GLN A 100 -2.12 32.50 -24.61
CA GLN A 100 -1.58 33.85 -24.48
C GLN A 100 -2.78 34.77 -24.31
N GLU A 101 -2.85 35.42 -23.15
CA GLU A 101 -3.79 36.52 -22.90
C GLU A 101 -3.66 37.48 -24.08
N ALA A 102 -4.73 37.56 -24.86
CA ALA A 102 -4.83 38.50 -25.96
C ALA A 102 -4.62 39.90 -25.36
N ARG A 103 -3.44 40.49 -25.62
CA ARG A 103 -3.19 41.88 -25.30
C ARG A 103 -4.07 42.71 -26.23
N THR A 104 -5.11 43.28 -25.65
CA THR A 104 -5.86 44.41 -26.21
C THR A 104 -5.03 45.69 -26.10
#